data_AF-A0A5K3G0L0-F1
#
_entry.id   AF-A0A5K3G0L0-F1
#
_cell.length_a   1.000
_cell.length_b   1.000
_cell.length_c   1.000
_cell.angle_alpha   90.00
_cell.angle_beta   90.00
_cell.angle_gamma   90.00
#
_symmetry.space_group_name_H-M   'P 1'
#
loop_
_entity.id
_entity.type
_entity.pdbx_description
1 polymer ?
#
loop_
_entity_poly.entity_id
_entity_poly.type
_entity_poly.pdbx_seq_one_letter_code
_entity_poly.pdbx_strand_id
1 'polypeptide(L)'
;MNMMFVHTKHQYIPRYHIIRHLEATEIEDACNEFRMGQLRVVVVGSFFIPGTQFVAVVQYQNAEVVKVRVDEDPFAAGSQKRKRGDSSASNSN
;
A
#
# COMPACT_ATOMS: atom_id res chain seq x y z
N MET A 1 10.96 -13.66 -2.82
CA MET A 1 10.59 -12.23 -2.87
C MET A 1 9.09 -12.17 -3.12
N ASN A 2 8.30 -11.65 -2.17
CA ASN A 2 6.85 -11.51 -2.34
C ASN A 2 6.58 -10.07 -2.79
N MET A 3 6.47 -9.86 -4.09
CA MET A 3 6.23 -8.55 -4.71
C MET A 3 4.97 -8.60 -5.55
N MET A 4 4.18 -7.51 -5.52
CA MET A 4 3.02 -7.35 -6.39
C MET A 4 3.44 -6.67 -7.69
N PHE A 5 3.02 -7.22 -8.82
CA PHE A 5 3.22 -6.62 -10.14
C PHE A 5 2.02 -5.75 -10.49
N VAL A 6 2.28 -4.52 -10.91
CA VAL A 6 1.26 -3.53 -11.30
C VAL A 6 1.64 -2.89 -12.63
N HIS A 7 0.63 -2.47 -13.38
CA HIS A 7 0.82 -1.72 -14.61
C HIS A 7 0.89 -0.23 -14.32
N THR A 8 1.91 0.44 -14.87
CA THR A 8 2.03 1.90 -14.75
C THR A 8 0.81 2.60 -15.36
N LYS A 9 0.43 3.75 -14.80
CA LYS A 9 -0.73 4.59 -15.17
C LYS A 9 -2.10 3.92 -14.99
N HIS A 10 -2.18 2.86 -14.18
CA HIS A 10 -3.45 2.24 -13.82
C HIS A 10 -3.80 2.55 -12.36
N GLN A 11 -5.09 2.75 -12.11
CA GLN A 11 -5.64 2.94 -10.76
C GLN A 11 -5.90 1.58 -10.10
N TYR A 12 -5.52 1.46 -8.84
CA TYR A 12 -5.67 0.26 -8.03
C TYR A 12 -6.32 0.61 -6.68
N ILE A 13 -7.00 -0.38 -6.10
CA ILE A 13 -7.56 -0.31 -4.74
C ILE A 13 -6.99 -1.49 -3.95
N PRO A 14 -6.23 -1.25 -2.87
CA PRO A 14 -5.82 -2.30 -1.96
C PRO A 14 -7.03 -3.03 -1.37
N ARG A 15 -6.96 -4.36 -1.35
CA ARG A 15 -7.95 -5.23 -0.73
C ARG A 15 -7.27 -6.14 0.27
N TYR A 16 -7.93 -6.34 1.41
CA TYR A 16 -7.47 -7.21 2.48
C TYR A 16 -8.43 -8.37 2.63
N HIS A 17 -7.88 -9.57 2.71
CA HIS A 17 -8.66 -10.79 2.91
C HIS A 17 -8.25 -11.39 4.25
N ILE A 18 -9.23 -11.63 5.12
CA ILE A 18 -9.02 -12.33 6.38
C ILE A 18 -9.42 -13.77 6.16
N ILE A 19 -8.46 -14.66 6.37
CA ILE A 19 -8.61 -16.09 6.14
C ILE A 19 -8.35 -16.81 7.46
N ARG A 20 -9.24 -17.73 7.82
CA ARG A 20 -9.13 -18.53 9.04
C ARG A 20 -8.83 -19.98 8.67
N HIS A 21 -7.90 -20.59 9.41
CA HIS A 21 -7.66 -22.03 9.35
C HIS A 21 -8.80 -22.79 10.03
N LEU A 22 -9.26 -23.87 9.38
CA LEU A 22 -10.28 -24.75 9.93
C LEU A 22 -9.63 -26.00 10.51
N GLU A 23 -10.08 -26.38 11.69
CA GLU A 23 -9.73 -27.67 12.28
C GLU A 23 -10.56 -28.80 11.65
N ALA A 24 -10.09 -30.04 11.75
CA ALA A 24 -10.71 -31.18 11.06
C ALA A 24 -12.21 -31.36 11.37
N THR A 25 -12.62 -31.04 12.59
CA THR A 25 -14.01 -31.12 13.06
C THR A 25 -14.90 -30.02 12.47
N GLU A 26 -14.33 -28.91 12.01
CA GLU A 26 -15.07 -27.76 11.46
C GLU A 26 -15.22 -27.82 9.93
N ILE A 27 -14.51 -28.75 9.26
CA ILE A 27 -14.51 -28.86 7.79
C ILE A 27 -15.87 -29.32 7.27
N GLU A 28 -16.51 -30.29 7.94
CA GLU A 28 -17.78 -30.87 7.47
C GLU A 28 -18.92 -29.84 7.45
N ASP A 29 -18.88 -28.86 8.36
CA ASP A 29 -19.90 -27.82 8.49
C ASP A 29 -19.59 -26.54 7.69
N ALA A 30 -18.37 -26.40 7.14
CA ALA A 30 -17.92 -25.18 6.49
C ALA A 30 -18.43 -25.04 5.05
N CYS A 31 -19.43 -24.19 4.83
CA CYS A 31 -19.78 -23.71 3.49
C CYS A 31 -18.72 -22.73 2.97
N ASN A 32 -18.09 -23.05 1.82
CA ASN A 32 -17.03 -22.28 1.13
C ASN A 32 -15.60 -22.47 1.66
N GLU A 33 -15.28 -23.65 2.19
CA GLU A 33 -13.89 -24.07 2.43
C GLU A 33 -13.11 -24.18 1.11
N PHE A 34 -11.85 -23.76 1.12
CA PHE A 34 -10.92 -24.03 0.02
C PHE A 34 -9.52 -24.34 0.54
N ARG A 35 -8.72 -24.99 -0.32
CA ARG A 35 -7.33 -25.37 0.02
C ARG A 35 -6.37 -24.25 -0.31
N MET A 36 -5.56 -23.86 0.67
CA MET A 36 -4.34 -23.07 0.45
C MET A 36 -3.11 -23.92 0.80
N GLY A 37 -2.56 -24.59 -0.23
CA GLY A 37 -1.52 -25.58 -0.04
C GLY A 37 -2.05 -26.79 0.74
N GLN A 38 -1.48 -27.07 1.91
CA GLN A 38 -1.92 -28.17 2.78
C GLN A 38 -3.06 -27.78 3.74
N LEU A 39 -3.27 -26.49 3.97
CA LEU A 39 -4.22 -25.96 4.96
C LEU A 39 -5.64 -25.89 4.39
N ARG A 40 -6.64 -26.20 5.23
CA ARG A 40 -8.05 -25.93 4.93
C ARG A 40 -8.45 -24.61 5.53
N VAL A 41 -9.03 -23.74 4.71
CA VAL A 41 -9.31 -22.38 5.12
C VAL A 41 -10.68 -21.91 4.66
N VAL A 42 -11.23 -20.96 5.40
CA VAL A 42 -12.42 -20.21 5.01
C VAL A 42 -12.10 -18.72 4.91
N VAL A 43 -12.67 -18.05 3.91
CA VAL A 43 -12.62 -16.59 3.83
C VAL A 43 -13.59 -16.02 4.86
N VAL A 44 -13.07 -15.40 5.90
CA VAL A 44 -13.88 -14.69 6.90
C VAL A 44 -14.50 -13.44 6.29
N GLY A 45 -13.73 -12.75 5.44
CA GLY A 45 -14.22 -11.58 4.72
C GLY A 45 -13.19 -10.98 3.78
N SER A 46 -13.69 -10.13 2.89
CA SER A 46 -12.90 -9.34 1.96
C SER A 46 -13.24 -7.87 2.16
N PHE A 47 -12.23 -7.06 2.45
CA PHE A 47 -12.38 -5.67 2.87
C PHE A 47 -11.54 -4.76 1.98
N PHE A 48 -11.95 -3.51 1.86
CA PHE A 48 -11.15 -2.43 1.30
C PHE A 48 -11.30 -1.21 2.19
N ILE A 49 -10.28 -0.35 2.21
CA ILE A 49 -10.29 0.89 3.00
C ILE A 49 -10.58 2.04 2.04
N PRO A 50 -11.70 2.77 2.18
CA PRO A 50 -11.99 3.94 1.36
C PRO A 50 -10.84 4.95 1.38
N GLY A 51 -10.55 5.58 0.24
CA GLY A 51 -9.45 6.55 0.13
C GLY A 51 -8.06 5.95 -0.06
N THR A 52 -7.87 4.62 0.01
CA THR A 52 -6.57 3.98 -0.25
C THR A 52 -6.31 3.68 -1.73
N GLN A 53 -7.13 4.24 -2.62
CA GLN A 53 -6.95 4.14 -4.06
C GLN A 53 -5.69 4.88 -4.50
N PHE A 54 -4.91 4.29 -5.40
CA PHE A 54 -3.71 4.94 -5.92
C PHE A 54 -3.52 4.63 -7.41
N VAL A 55 -2.73 5.47 -8.09
CA VAL A 55 -2.29 5.21 -9.47
C VAL A 55 -0.84 4.75 -9.42
N ALA A 56 -0.55 3.57 -9.97
CA ALA A 56 0.83 3.09 -10.06
C ALA A 56 1.60 3.95 -11.08
N VAL A 57 2.76 4.46 -10.69
CA VAL A 57 3.60 5.29 -11.56
C VAL A 57 5.06 4.91 -11.39
N VAL A 58 5.83 5.05 -12.46
CA VAL A 58 7.30 4.88 -12.42
C VAL A 58 7.99 6.07 -11.75
N GLN A 59 7.37 7.25 -11.80
CA GLN A 59 7.83 8.47 -11.14
C GLN A 59 6.64 9.36 -10.79
N TYR A 60 6.78 10.13 -9.72
CA TYR A 60 5.75 11.08 -9.31
C TYR A 60 5.54 12.17 -10.36
N GLN A 61 4.26 12.46 -10.63
CA GLN A 61 3.86 13.50 -11.57
C GLN A 61 3.26 14.72 -10.87
N ASN A 62 2.52 14.51 -9.77
CA ASN A 62 1.92 15.59 -9.00
C ASN A 62 2.91 16.13 -7.95
N ALA A 63 3.26 17.42 -8.06
CA ALA A 63 4.18 18.10 -7.15
C ALA A 63 3.67 18.15 -5.69
N GLU A 64 2.36 18.17 -5.47
CA GLU A 64 1.77 18.13 -4.11
C GLU A 64 2.01 16.77 -3.45
N VAL A 65 1.86 15.67 -4.20
CA VAL A 65 2.17 14.32 -3.71
C VAL A 65 3.67 14.19 -3.39
N VAL A 66 4.53 14.78 -4.22
CA VAL A 66 5.98 14.83 -3.94
C VAL A 66 6.27 15.60 -2.65
N LYS A 67 5.60 16.74 -2.42
CA LYS A 67 5.80 17.53 -1.19
C LYS A 67 5.45 16.71 0.05
N VAL A 68 4.23 16.15 0.10
CA VAL A 68 3.78 15.34 1.23
C VAL A 68 4.72 14.16 1.47
N ARG A 69 5.11 13.45 0.41
CA ARG A 69 6.01 12.30 0.56
C ARG A 69 7.42 12.69 0.99
N VAL A 70 7.93 13.86 0.57
CA VAL A 70 9.22 14.35 1.04
C VAL A 70 9.16 14.76 2.51
N ASP A 71 8.05 15.30 2.98
CA ASP A 71 7.90 15.80 4.35
C ASP A 71 7.61 14.67 5.36
N GLU A 72 6.87 13.63 4.96
CA GLU A 72 6.46 12.52 5.84
C GLU A 72 7.37 11.27 5.77
N ASP A 73 8.13 11.07 4.69
CA ASP A 73 8.98 9.87 4.53
C ASP A 73 10.33 10.06 5.26
N PRO A 74 10.66 9.25 6.28
CA PRO A 74 11.91 9.37 7.03
C PRO A 74 13.16 9.13 6.16
N PHE A 75 13.02 8.51 4.98
CA PHE A 75 14.11 8.29 4.04
C PHE A 75 14.32 9.44 3.05
N ALA A 76 13.46 10.46 3.05
CA ALA A 76 13.54 11.63 2.17
C ALA A 76 14.30 12.83 2.77
N ALA A 77 14.87 12.69 3.98
CA ALA A 77 15.50 13.77 4.75
C ALA A 77 16.60 14.57 4.00
N GLY A 78 17.33 13.93 3.08
CA GLY A 78 18.34 14.61 2.26
C GLY A 78 17.74 15.69 1.32
N SER A 79 16.52 15.47 0.83
CA SER A 79 15.79 16.41 -0.02
C SER A 79 15.10 17.51 0.78
N GLN A 80 14.70 17.22 2.03
CA GLN A 80 14.17 18.23 2.96
C GLN A 80 15.22 19.31 3.30
N LYS A 81 16.48 18.91 3.50
CA LYS A 81 17.57 19.82 3.86
C LYS A 81 17.94 20.80 2.73
N ARG A 82 17.86 20.36 1.47
CA ARG A 82 18.10 21.22 0.29
C ARG A 82 17.05 22.32 0.15
N LYS A 83 15.77 22.01 0.37
CA LYS A 83 14.69 23.03 0.33
C LYS A 83 14.84 24.12 1.39
N ARG A 84 15.30 23.78 2.60
CA ARG A 84 15.53 24.77 3.66
C ARG A 84 16.69 25.72 3.36
N GLY A 85 17.71 25.26 2.64
CA GLY A 85 18.87 26.07 2.24
C GLY A 85 18.56 27.14 1.20
N ASP A 86 17.70 26.85 0.23
CA ASP A 86 17.31 27.81 -0.82
C ASP A 86 16.46 28.96 -0.28
N SER A 87 15.57 28.68 0.70
CA SER A 87 14.74 29.71 1.34
C SER A 87 15.51 30.71 2.21
N SER A 88 16.75 30.42 2.58
CA SER A 88 17.59 31.35 3.37
C SER A 88 18.46 32.30 2.53
N ALA A 89 18.54 32.11 1.21
CA ALA A 89 19.41 32.89 0.34
C ALA A 89 18.73 34.08 -0.37
N SER A 90 17.41 34.25 -0.23
CA SER A 90 16.64 35.25 -0.99
C SER A 90 16.33 36.56 -0.24
N ASN A 91 16.93 36.82 0.93
CA ASN A 91 16.63 38.01 1.74
C ASN A 91 17.87 38.86 2.08
N SER A 92 18.64 39.25 1.06
CA SER A 92 19.62 40.34 1.19
C SER A 92 19.61 41.21 -0.07
N ASN A 93 18.82 42.28 -0.01
CA ASN A 93 18.99 43.50 -0.80
C ASN A 93 18.95 44.67 0.17
#